data_AF-A0A2M7Y5H6-F1
#
_entry.id   AF-A0A2M7Y5H6-F1
#
_cell.length_a   1.000
_cell.length_b   1.000
_cell.length_c   1.000
_cell.angle_alpha   90.00
_cell.angle_beta   90.00
_cell.angle_gamma   90.00
#
_symmetry.space_group_name_H-M   'P 1'
#
loop_
_entity.id
_entity.type
_entity.pdbx_description
1 polymer ?
#
loop_
_entity_poly.entity_id
_entity_poly.type
_entity_poly.pdbx_seq_one_letter_code
_entity_poly.pdbx_strand_id
1 'polypeptide(L)'
;MRAAGFTGALGSTLPVPDADGRLVMALAGYGTQATRARGRFHLAAAAAALPDGAYRLEGLPHGRAAEEALGWLLAGYGFERYRTQSPQ
;
A
#
# COMPACT_ATOMS: atom_id res chain seq x y z
N MET A 1 -2.46 15.44 -7.97
CA MET A 1 -2.77 14.05 -8.38
C MET A 1 -2.84 13.85 -9.89
N ARG A 2 -3.77 14.48 -10.63
CA ARG A 2 -3.87 14.31 -12.10
C ARG A 2 -2.59 14.67 -12.87
N ALA A 3 -1.88 15.71 -12.43
CA ALA A 3 -0.57 16.08 -12.98
C ALA A 3 0.51 15.00 -12.79
N ALA A 4 0.36 14.14 -11.78
CA ALA A 4 1.24 12.99 -11.52
C ALA A 4 0.72 11.70 -12.19
N GLY A 5 -0.34 11.76 -13.00
CA GLY A 5 -0.88 10.60 -13.72
C GLY A 5 -1.57 9.54 -12.85
N PHE A 6 -1.80 9.80 -11.55
CA PHE A 6 -2.38 8.81 -10.66
C PHE A 6 -3.88 8.58 -10.94
N THR A 7 -4.22 7.34 -11.31
CA THR A 7 -5.59 6.93 -11.68
C THR A 7 -6.32 6.19 -10.55
N GLY A 8 -5.61 5.77 -9.50
CA GLY A 8 -6.17 4.93 -8.44
C GLY A 8 -6.34 3.45 -8.82
N ALA A 9 -5.73 3.01 -9.92
CA ALA A 9 -5.70 1.60 -10.32
C ALA A 9 -5.07 0.71 -9.24
N LEU A 10 -5.54 -0.53 -9.10
CA LEU A 10 -4.98 -1.48 -8.14
C LEU A 10 -3.47 -1.63 -8.29
N GLY A 11 -2.76 -1.66 -7.16
CA GLY A 11 -1.30 -1.79 -7.14
C GLY A 11 -0.52 -0.51 -7.46
N SER A 12 -1.19 0.60 -7.75
CA SER A 12 -0.51 1.90 -7.90
C SER A 12 -0.32 2.58 -6.54
N THR A 13 0.81 3.27 -6.38
CA THR A 13 1.14 4.02 -5.16
C THR A 13 1.69 5.39 -5.56
N LEU A 14 1.27 6.45 -4.86
CA LEU A 14 1.78 7.79 -5.07
C LEU A 14 2.15 8.44 -3.72
N PRO A 15 3.46 8.59 -3.42
CA PRO A 15 3.94 9.37 -2.29
C PRO A 15 3.59 10.86 -2.48
N VAL A 16 3.17 11.53 -1.40
CA VAL A 16 2.86 12.96 -1.38
C VAL A 16 3.81 13.64 -0.39
N PRO A 17 4.79 14.41 -0.89
CA PRO A 17 5.69 15.17 -0.04
C PRO A 17 5.09 16.50 0.42
N ASP A 18 5.63 17.05 1.51
CA ASP A 18 5.48 18.47 1.87
C ASP A 18 6.44 19.37 1.08
N ALA A 19 6.48 20.66 1.44
CA ALA A 19 7.35 21.64 0.81
C ALA A 19 8.85 21.34 0.99
N ASP A 20 9.22 20.60 2.03
CA ASP A 20 10.59 20.21 2.35
C ASP A 20 10.96 18.84 1.75
N GLY A 21 10.04 18.21 1.02
CA GLY A 21 10.24 16.89 0.40
C GLY A 21 9.96 15.71 1.34
N ARG A 22 9.47 15.94 2.56
CA ARG A 22 9.16 14.87 3.51
C ARG A 22 7.81 14.25 3.20
N LEU A 23 7.73 12.93 3.28
CA LEU A 23 6.49 12.20 3.02
C LEU A 23 5.44 12.53 4.10
N VAL A 24 4.33 13.15 3.69
CA VAL A 24 3.21 13.43 4.61
C VAL A 24 2.09 12.41 4.51
N MET A 25 1.89 11.84 3.33
CA MET A 25 0.94 10.76 3.09
C MET A 25 1.26 10.04 1.79
N ALA A 26 0.61 8.91 1.55
CA ALA A 26 0.64 8.24 0.27
C ALA A 26 -0.78 7.89 -0.17
N LEU A 27 -1.01 7.96 -1.47
CA LEU A 27 -2.21 7.37 -2.07
C LEU A 27 -1.89 5.94 -2.51
N ALA A 28 -2.76 5.01 -2.12
CA ALA A 28 -2.75 3.65 -2.62
C ALA A 28 -3.98 3.45 -3.52
N GLY A 29 -3.77 2.91 -4.71
CA GLY A 29 -4.82 2.67 -5.68
C GLY A 29 -5.69 1.50 -5.24
N TYR A 30 -6.97 1.78 -4.97
CA TYR A 30 -7.93 0.79 -4.51
C TYR A 30 -8.90 0.31 -5.60
N GLY A 31 -8.75 0.80 -6.83
CA GLY A 31 -9.52 0.36 -7.99
C GLY A 31 -11.04 0.50 -7.83
N THR A 32 -11.78 -0.29 -8.61
CA THR A 32 -13.24 -0.39 -8.55
C THR A 32 -13.68 -1.63 -7.79
N GLN A 33 -14.96 -1.73 -7.44
CA GLN A 33 -15.50 -2.93 -6.80
C GLN A 33 -15.31 -4.18 -7.68
N ALA A 34 -15.52 -4.06 -9.00
CA ALA A 34 -15.33 -5.16 -9.94
C ALA A 34 -13.88 -5.64 -10.01
N THR A 35 -12.91 -4.70 -10.02
CA THR A 35 -11.48 -5.08 -10.01
C THR A 35 -11.08 -5.71 -8.69
N ARG A 36 -11.62 -5.20 -7.56
CA ARG A 36 -11.32 -5.73 -6.22
C ARG A 36 -11.87 -7.14 -6.00
N ALA A 37 -12.99 -7.49 -6.61
CA ALA A 37 -13.59 -8.83 -6.46
C ALA A 37 -12.68 -9.97 -6.95
N ARG A 38 -11.65 -9.66 -7.75
CA ARG A 38 -10.73 -10.64 -8.36
C ARG A 38 -9.49 -10.95 -7.51
N GLY A 39 -9.32 -10.32 -6.35
CA GLY A 39 -8.14 -10.51 -5.52
C GLY A 39 -8.34 -10.03 -4.08
N ARG A 40 -7.30 -10.17 -3.27
CA ARG A 40 -7.27 -9.72 -1.87
C ARG A 40 -5.99 -8.94 -1.63
N PHE A 41 -5.92 -8.22 -0.50
CA PHE A 41 -4.73 -7.50 -0.06
C PHE A 41 -4.25 -6.47 -1.09
N HIS A 42 -5.19 -5.71 -1.65
CA HIS A 42 -4.90 -4.74 -2.70
C HIS A 42 -3.96 -3.63 -2.25
N LEU A 43 -3.90 -3.35 -0.94
CA LEU A 43 -2.97 -2.38 -0.36
C LEU A 43 -1.57 -2.96 -0.04
N ALA A 44 -1.38 -4.28 -0.08
CA ALA A 44 -0.08 -4.90 0.19
C ALA A 44 1.01 -4.41 -0.77
N ALA A 45 0.66 -4.15 -2.03
CA ALA A 45 1.59 -3.57 -3.01
C ALA A 45 2.06 -2.16 -2.64
N ALA A 46 1.27 -1.40 -1.86
CA ALA A 46 1.70 -0.10 -1.36
C ALA A 46 2.73 -0.23 -0.24
N ALA A 47 2.64 -1.26 0.61
CA ALA A 47 3.62 -1.53 1.66
C ALA A 47 5.04 -1.66 1.08
N ALA A 48 5.18 -2.44 0.00
CA ALA A 48 6.44 -2.68 -0.71
C ALA A 48 7.03 -1.45 -1.41
N ALA A 49 6.19 -0.45 -1.72
CA ALA A 49 6.57 0.70 -2.53
C ALA A 49 6.87 1.95 -1.68
N LEU A 50 6.52 1.92 -0.39
CA LEU A 50 6.66 3.05 0.50
C LEU A 50 7.95 2.94 1.33
N PRO A 51 8.58 4.07 1.66
CA PRO A 51 9.69 4.07 2.60
C PRO A 51 9.28 3.53 3.97
N ASP A 52 10.26 3.03 4.73
CA ASP A 52 10.08 2.64 6.12
C ASP A 52 9.32 3.71 6.92
N GLY A 53 8.29 3.26 7.64
CA GLY A 53 7.46 4.16 8.43
C GLY A 53 6.24 3.48 9.04
N ALA A 54 5.61 4.20 9.97
CA ALA A 54 4.33 3.80 10.53
C ALA A 54 3.19 4.47 9.75
N TYR A 55 2.39 3.66 9.05
CA TYR A 55 1.29 4.14 8.23
C TYR A 55 -0.06 3.77 8.84
N ARG A 56 -1.04 4.66 8.67
CA ARG A 56 -2.45 4.39 9.00
C ARG A 56 -3.25 4.32 7.70
N LEU A 57 -4.03 3.25 7.55
CA LEU A 57 -4.93 3.09 6.40
C LEU A 57 -6.19 3.93 6.63
N GLU A 58 -6.56 4.75 5.64
CA GLU A 58 -7.72 5.64 5.68
C GLU A 58 -8.55 5.50 4.40
N GLY A 59 -9.85 5.81 4.47
CA GLY A 59 -10.73 5.85 3.30
C GLY A 59 -11.20 4.49 2.76
N LEU A 60 -11.07 3.43 3.56
CA LEU A 60 -11.52 2.08 3.19
C LEU A 60 -13.01 1.85 3.48
N PRO A 61 -13.69 0.99 2.71
CA PRO A 61 -15.03 0.53 3.05
C PRO A 61 -15.04 -0.17 4.42
N HIS A 62 -16.17 -0.06 5.13
CA HIS A 62 -16.32 -0.67 6.44
C HIS A 62 -16.06 -2.19 6.39
N GLY A 63 -15.29 -2.69 7.36
CA GLY A 63 -14.92 -4.10 7.48
C GLY A 63 -13.70 -4.52 6.64
N ARG A 64 -13.18 -3.65 5.76
CA ARG A 64 -12.01 -3.99 4.92
C ARG A 64 -10.67 -3.69 5.58
N ALA A 65 -10.62 -2.77 6.54
CA ALA A 65 -9.37 -2.30 7.14
C ALA A 65 -8.52 -3.44 7.74
N ALA A 66 -9.13 -4.39 8.45
CA ALA A 66 -8.42 -5.51 9.05
C ALA A 66 -7.82 -6.46 8.00
N GLU A 67 -8.56 -6.73 6.92
CA GLU A 67 -8.07 -7.59 5.83
C GLU A 67 -6.89 -6.94 5.10
N GLU A 68 -7.00 -5.64 4.76
CA GLU A 68 -5.91 -4.93 4.08
C GLU A 68 -4.69 -4.75 5.00
N ALA A 69 -4.89 -4.51 6.31
CA ALA A 69 -3.81 -4.46 7.27
C ALA A 69 -3.09 -5.82 7.44
N LEU A 70 -3.83 -6.93 7.43
CA LEU A 70 -3.22 -8.25 7.40
C LEU A 70 -2.37 -8.44 6.14
N GLY A 71 -2.91 -8.07 4.97
CA GLY A 71 -2.18 -8.09 3.71
C GLY A 71 -0.89 -7.27 3.76
N TRP A 72 -0.95 -6.09 4.39
CA TRP A 72 0.21 -5.22 4.61
C TRP A 72 1.30 -5.91 5.44
N LEU A 73 0.93 -6.56 6.54
CA LEU A 73 1.89 -7.28 7.40
C LEU A 73 2.51 -8.49 6.68
N LEU A 74 1.72 -9.19 5.86
CA LEU A 74 2.21 -10.32 5.07
C LEU A 74 3.14 -9.89 3.93
N ALA A 75 3.01 -8.66 3.41
CA ALA A 75 3.87 -8.15 2.36
C ALA A 75 5.34 -8.06 2.79
N GLY A 76 5.58 -7.67 4.05
CA GLY A 76 6.93 -7.58 4.63
C GLY A 76 7.45 -8.90 5.21
N TYR A 77 6.68 -9.99 5.16
CA TYR A 77 7.11 -11.26 5.75
C TYR A 77 8.14 -11.97 4.86
N GLY A 78 9.35 -12.15 5.39
CA GLY A 78 10.42 -12.97 4.80
C GLY A 78 10.72 -14.20 5.66
N PHE A 79 10.91 -15.37 5.03
CA PHE A 79 11.31 -16.58 5.75
C PHE A 79 12.84 -16.74 5.71
N GLU A 80 13.52 -16.22 6.72
CA GLU A 80 14.98 -16.06 6.71
C GLU A 80 15.76 -17.27 7.24
N ARG A 81 15.10 -18.39 7.57
CA ARG A 81 15.72 -19.56 8.25
C ARG A 81 16.94 -20.13 7.52
N TYR A 82 16.95 -20.09 6.19
CA TYR A 82 18.00 -20.70 5.36
C TYR A 82 18.79 -19.69 4.52
N ARG A 83 18.36 -18.42 4.51
CA ARG A 83 19.01 -17.33 3.78
C ARG A 83 18.46 -16.01 4.31
N THR A 84 19.37 -15.11 4.70
CA THR A 84 19.01 -13.73 5.04
C THR A 84 18.40 -13.03 3.84
N GLN A 85 17.24 -12.41 4.05
CA GLN A 85 16.57 -11.56 3.08
C GLN A 85 16.67 -10.12 3.60
N SER A 86 16.76 -9.15 2.70
CA SER A 86 16.46 -7.77 3.10
C SER A 86 14.94 -7.67 3.25
N PRO A 87 14.42 -7.19 4.39
CA PRO A 87 13.03 -6.78 4.49
C PRO A 87 12.70 -5.79 3.38
N GLN A 88 11.47 -5.86 2.84
CA GLN A 88 10.97 -4.84 1.92
C GLN A 88 10.55 -3.59 2.67
#